data_AF-A0A8S2G4H7-F1
#
_entry.id   AF-A0A8S2G4H7-F1
#
_cell.length_a   1.000
_cell.length_b   1.000
_cell.length_c   1.000
_cell.angle_alpha   90.00
_cell.angle_beta   90.00
_cell.angle_gamma   90.00
#
_symmetry.space_group_name_H-M   'P 1'
#
loop_
_entity.id
_entity.type
_entity.pdbx_description
1 polymer ?
#
loop_
_entity_poly.entity_id
_entity_poly.type
_entity_poly.pdbx_seq_one_letter_code
_entity_poly.pdbx_strand_id
1 'polypeptide(L)'
;MEIKVHQHNKALSSWFDNIGGFLTNFFSVNDVEKEKQIMRDLTKDIENLLKPIKRYSTYIVQQAVNLTESKLHDSDYGKRKKNRERAHQLVYALLVQELTMKQHEWEKHNSISVRLNYAKDDLWNFYNNTIHGIVGVDLLTSDLKLVLLKNERNGLMAVIGKHIVNDLQSEAWVKNSRMLMAYADLELLEQIDAGKIDEMISNVTNLSVHYQKVVDKLIRQKVVKCVKNQWTLYRGLLVSALNMTVIKTQSYKNPICSADERDQSKISQGRTKFFLEELKKNLNDYKLPVVFSDAVQTFSSGSYDRCDDEPAEMWKKMEVDLIANLTPAEN
;
A
#
# COMPACT_ATOMS: atom_id res chain seq x y z
N MET A 1 37.34 42.15 59.93
CA MET A 1 36.55 40.91 59.91
C MET A 1 35.34 41.00 58.95
N GLU A 2 35.34 41.94 57.99
CA GLU A 2 34.15 42.24 57.15
C GLU A 2 34.25 41.72 55.69
N ILE A 3 35.41 41.22 55.26
CA ILE A 3 35.60 40.74 53.88
C ILE A 3 34.96 39.36 53.65
N LYS A 4 34.72 38.56 54.71
CA LYS A 4 34.10 37.23 54.59
C LYS A 4 32.58 37.24 54.41
N VAL A 5 31.88 38.30 54.83
CA VAL A 5 30.40 38.37 54.73
C VAL A 5 29.96 38.73 53.30
N HIS A 6 30.75 39.53 52.60
CA HIS A 6 30.41 39.98 51.24
C HIS A 6 30.64 38.89 50.16
N GLN A 7 31.62 37.99 50.35
CA GLN A 7 31.80 36.82 49.48
C GLN A 7 30.74 35.74 49.71
N HIS A 8 30.22 35.61 50.95
CA HIS A 8 29.19 34.63 51.28
C HIS A 8 27.81 34.97 50.70
N ASN A 9 27.47 36.28 50.61
CA ASN A 9 26.22 36.74 50.00
C ASN A 9 26.21 36.62 48.47
N LYS A 10 27.36 36.82 47.79
CA LYS A 10 27.47 36.57 46.35
C LYS A 10 27.30 35.10 46.00
N ALA A 11 27.88 34.20 46.79
CA ALA A 11 27.74 32.76 46.59
C ALA A 11 26.29 32.27 46.77
N LEU A 12 25.54 32.84 47.73
CA LEU A 12 24.12 32.52 47.93
C LEU A 12 23.25 33.05 46.79
N SER A 13 23.45 34.29 46.32
CA SER A 13 22.70 34.84 45.17
C SER A 13 22.91 34.02 43.89
N SER A 14 24.15 33.65 43.59
CA SER A 14 24.50 32.80 42.44
C SER A 14 23.89 31.40 42.53
N TRP A 15 23.67 30.88 43.74
CA TRP A 15 23.03 29.58 43.95
C TRP A 15 21.50 29.66 43.76
N PHE A 16 20.85 30.73 44.23
CA PHE A 16 19.42 30.96 43.98
C PHE A 16 19.11 31.24 42.49
N ASP A 17 19.96 31.99 41.80
CA ASP A 17 19.80 32.25 40.36
C ASP A 17 19.99 30.97 39.51
N ASN A 18 20.92 30.09 39.91
CA ASN A 18 21.09 28.79 39.26
C ASN A 18 19.93 27.82 39.52
N ILE A 19 19.33 27.85 40.72
CA ILE A 19 18.12 27.06 41.01
C ILE A 19 16.92 27.63 40.25
N GLY A 20 16.78 28.95 40.16
CA GLY A 20 15.76 29.61 39.36
C GLY A 20 15.82 29.22 37.89
N GLY A 21 17.03 29.26 37.28
CA GLY A 21 17.28 28.84 35.90
C GLY A 21 17.07 27.34 35.66
N PHE A 22 17.45 26.49 36.63
CA PHE A 22 17.20 25.06 36.59
C PHE A 22 15.70 24.74 36.65
N LEU A 23 14.95 25.39 37.54
CA LEU A 23 13.50 25.20 37.67
C LEU A 23 12.76 25.70 36.41
N THR A 24 13.12 26.86 35.84
CA THR A 24 12.49 27.34 34.61
C THR A 24 12.75 26.43 33.41
N ASN A 25 13.97 25.88 33.28
CA ASN A 25 14.29 24.93 32.22
C ASN A 25 13.61 23.56 32.47
N PHE A 26 13.58 23.09 33.71
CA PHE A 26 12.94 21.83 34.10
C PHE A 26 11.41 21.87 33.94
N PHE A 27 10.76 22.98 34.30
CA PHE A 27 9.32 23.17 34.07
C PHE A 27 8.99 23.38 32.58
N SER A 28 9.85 24.06 31.79
CA SER A 28 9.60 24.21 30.34
C SER A 28 9.75 22.89 29.56
N VAL A 29 10.73 22.05 29.92
CA VAL A 29 10.93 20.73 29.29
C VAL A 29 9.79 19.78 29.68
N ASN A 30 9.34 19.82 30.95
CA ASN A 30 8.19 19.03 31.39
C ASN A 30 6.87 19.48 30.75
N ASP A 31 6.66 20.77 30.53
CA ASP A 31 5.46 21.28 29.85
C ASP A 31 5.44 20.91 28.36
N VAL A 32 6.60 20.95 27.68
CA VAL A 32 6.72 20.51 26.27
C VAL A 32 6.51 18.99 26.15
N GLU A 33 7.03 18.20 27.08
CA GLU A 33 6.86 16.74 27.03
C GLU A 33 5.41 16.34 27.38
N LYS A 34 4.76 17.05 28.31
CA LYS A 34 3.31 16.89 28.59
C LYS A 34 2.45 17.31 27.40
N GLU A 35 2.76 18.41 26.72
CA GLU A 35 2.10 18.82 25.48
C GLU A 35 2.23 17.73 24.41
N LYS A 36 3.44 17.24 24.17
CA LYS A 36 3.68 16.15 23.21
C LYS A 36 2.93 14.88 23.58
N GLN A 37 2.82 14.55 24.87
CA GLN A 37 2.11 13.37 25.35
C GLN A 37 0.61 13.50 25.13
N ILE A 38 0.01 14.64 25.51
CA ILE A 38 -1.43 14.89 25.29
C ILE A 38 -1.76 14.87 23.80
N MET A 39 -0.94 15.50 22.96
CA MET A 39 -1.16 15.47 21.50
C MET A 39 -1.03 14.05 20.94
N ARG A 40 -0.05 13.26 21.39
CA ARG A 40 0.09 11.83 21.01
C ARG A 40 -1.13 11.00 21.42
N ASP A 41 -1.59 11.18 22.65
CA ASP A 41 -2.73 10.41 23.17
C ASP A 41 -4.03 10.83 22.47
N LEU A 42 -4.18 12.10 22.13
CA LEU A 42 -5.33 12.62 21.39
C LEU A 42 -5.35 12.08 19.95
N THR A 43 -4.20 12.07 19.27
CA THR A 43 -4.06 11.44 17.95
C THR A 43 -4.47 9.97 18.00
N LYS A 44 -3.95 9.21 18.97
CA LYS A 44 -4.25 7.78 19.12
C LYS A 44 -5.74 7.51 19.34
N ASP A 45 -6.42 8.34 20.13
CA ASP A 45 -7.85 8.15 20.38
C ASP A 45 -8.70 8.48 19.16
N ILE A 46 -8.34 9.53 18.42
CA ILE A 46 -9.00 9.87 17.16
C ILE A 46 -8.77 8.77 16.12
N GLU A 47 -7.56 8.23 16.00
CA GLU A 47 -7.27 7.08 15.13
C GLU A 47 -8.11 5.86 15.52
N ASN A 48 -8.22 5.55 16.82
CA ASN A 48 -9.04 4.45 17.31
C ASN A 48 -10.53 4.66 17.02
N LEU A 49 -11.02 5.89 17.18
CA LEU A 49 -12.39 6.28 16.83
C LEU A 49 -12.67 6.06 15.35
N LEU A 50 -11.71 6.43 14.47
CA LEU A 50 -11.79 6.35 13.02
C LEU A 50 -11.58 4.95 12.45
N LYS A 51 -10.95 4.05 13.20
CA LYS A 51 -10.63 2.69 12.77
C LYS A 51 -11.84 1.87 12.28
N PRO A 52 -12.98 1.79 13.00
CA PRO A 52 -14.14 1.01 12.55
C PRO A 52 -14.95 1.69 11.43
N ILE A 53 -14.62 2.94 11.07
CA ILE A 53 -15.44 3.76 10.19
C ILE A 53 -15.07 3.49 8.73
N LYS A 54 -16.10 3.34 7.90
CA LYS A 54 -15.97 3.10 6.46
C LYS A 54 -16.18 4.34 5.59
N ARG A 55 -16.89 5.35 6.07
CA ARG A 55 -17.22 6.56 5.30
C ARG A 55 -17.42 7.77 6.20
N TYR A 56 -17.46 8.96 5.61
CA TYR A 56 -17.79 10.18 6.32
C TYR A 56 -19.20 10.12 6.95
N SER A 57 -19.31 10.64 8.18
CA SER A 57 -20.60 10.97 8.81
C SER A 57 -20.39 12.11 9.79
N THR A 58 -21.34 13.04 9.82
CA THR A 58 -21.40 14.15 10.79
C THR A 58 -21.37 13.66 12.24
N TYR A 59 -21.94 12.48 12.51
CA TYR A 59 -21.92 11.87 13.85
C TYR A 59 -20.49 11.61 14.37
N ILE A 60 -19.58 11.21 13.49
CA ILE A 60 -18.19 10.88 13.84
C ILE A 60 -17.42 12.15 14.19
N VAL A 61 -17.65 13.21 13.42
CA VAL A 61 -17.06 14.53 13.69
C VAL A 61 -17.52 15.01 15.07
N GLN A 62 -18.81 14.85 15.39
CA GLN A 62 -19.33 15.21 16.71
C GLN A 62 -18.70 14.38 17.83
N GLN A 63 -18.51 13.07 17.64
CA GLN A 63 -17.82 12.23 18.63
C GLN A 63 -16.36 12.63 18.82
N ALA A 64 -15.65 12.95 17.75
CA ALA A 64 -14.27 13.42 17.80
C ALA A 64 -14.14 14.76 18.55
N VAL A 65 -15.07 15.70 18.33
CA VAL A 65 -15.14 16.96 19.07
C VAL A 65 -15.39 16.69 20.55
N ASN A 66 -16.38 15.86 20.89
CA ASN A 66 -16.71 15.56 22.28
C ASN A 66 -15.55 14.86 23.01
N LEU A 67 -14.84 13.94 22.35
CA LEU A 67 -13.69 13.24 22.91
C LEU A 67 -12.51 14.20 23.14
N THR A 68 -12.27 15.09 22.18
CA THR A 68 -11.25 16.14 22.28
C THR A 68 -11.55 17.06 23.45
N GLU A 69 -12.81 17.48 23.58
CA GLU A 69 -13.26 18.35 24.67
C GLU A 69 -13.14 17.69 26.03
N SER A 70 -13.54 16.43 26.17
CA SER A 70 -13.36 15.67 27.41
C SER A 70 -11.90 15.62 27.84
N LYS A 71 -10.99 15.29 26.91
CA LYS A 71 -9.55 15.22 27.20
C LYS A 71 -8.93 16.56 27.56
N LEU A 72 -9.35 17.63 26.90
CA LEU A 72 -8.82 18.96 27.18
C LEU A 72 -9.37 19.51 28.49
N HIS A 73 -10.64 19.23 28.81
CA HIS A 73 -11.27 19.62 30.07
C HIS A 73 -10.55 19.01 31.29
N ASP A 74 -10.12 17.75 31.19
CA ASP A 74 -9.47 17.02 32.29
C ASP A 74 -7.96 17.34 32.42
N SER A 75 -7.41 18.21 31.56
CA SER A 75 -5.98 18.53 31.52
C SER A 75 -5.69 20.00 31.87
N ASP A 76 -4.62 20.26 32.62
CA ASP A 76 -4.12 21.62 32.84
C ASP A 76 -3.69 22.30 31.52
N TYR A 77 -3.35 21.50 30.51
CA TYR A 77 -3.01 21.95 29.16
C TYR A 77 -4.19 22.63 28.46
N GLY A 78 -5.40 22.07 28.58
CA GLY A 78 -6.61 22.56 27.90
C GLY A 78 -7.22 23.83 28.51
N LYS A 79 -6.78 24.24 29.70
CA LYS A 79 -7.23 25.49 30.36
C LYS A 79 -6.81 26.75 29.59
N ARG A 80 -5.72 26.68 28.81
CA ARG A 80 -5.26 27.79 27.97
C ARG A 80 -5.95 27.76 26.61
N LYS A 81 -6.64 28.84 26.24
CA LYS A 81 -7.35 28.98 24.95
C LYS A 81 -6.50 28.58 23.74
N LYS A 82 -5.25 29.06 23.67
CA LYS A 82 -4.31 28.77 22.57
C LYS A 82 -3.99 27.28 22.43
N ASN A 83 -3.90 26.55 23.54
CA ASN A 83 -3.61 25.11 23.56
C ASN A 83 -4.82 24.30 23.09
N ARG A 84 -6.02 24.72 23.51
CA ARG A 84 -7.28 24.14 23.07
C ARG A 84 -7.47 24.31 21.56
N GLU A 85 -7.25 25.52 21.04
CA GLU A 85 -7.27 25.80 19.59
C GLU A 85 -6.30 24.91 18.81
N ARG A 86 -5.06 24.75 19.28
CA ARG A 86 -4.07 23.85 18.66
C ARG A 86 -4.52 22.40 18.63
N ALA A 87 -5.09 21.90 19.73
CA ALA A 87 -5.60 20.53 19.78
C ALA A 87 -6.77 20.33 18.79
N HIS A 88 -7.69 21.29 18.69
CA HIS A 88 -8.77 21.22 17.70
C HIS A 88 -8.27 21.31 16.26
N GLN A 89 -7.25 22.12 15.98
CA GLN A 89 -6.63 22.17 14.65
C GLN A 89 -5.98 20.84 14.28
N LEU A 90 -5.30 20.18 15.22
CA LEU A 90 -4.73 18.85 15.03
C LEU A 90 -5.82 17.83 14.70
N VAL A 91 -6.89 17.78 15.50
CA VAL A 91 -8.02 16.86 15.30
C VAL A 91 -8.71 17.11 13.97
N TYR A 92 -8.92 18.37 13.61
CA TYR A 92 -9.49 18.75 12.32
C TYR A 92 -8.63 18.24 11.17
N ALA A 93 -7.31 18.44 11.22
CA ALA A 93 -6.39 17.95 10.19
C ALA A 93 -6.44 16.42 10.06
N LEU A 94 -6.43 15.69 11.18
CA LEU A 94 -6.56 14.23 11.20
C LEU A 94 -7.90 13.75 10.62
N LEU A 95 -9.01 14.38 11.02
CA LEU A 95 -10.34 14.03 10.51
C LEU A 95 -10.45 14.27 9.01
N VAL A 96 -9.96 15.41 8.52
CA VAL A 96 -9.98 15.73 7.08
C VAL A 96 -9.18 14.68 6.31
N GLN A 97 -7.96 14.37 6.75
CA GLN A 97 -7.11 13.39 6.08
C GLN A 97 -7.77 12.00 6.05
N GLU A 98 -8.13 11.46 7.20
CA GLU A 98 -8.65 10.10 7.35
C GLU A 98 -10.04 9.92 6.72
N LEU A 99 -10.97 10.85 6.96
CA LEU A 99 -12.32 10.73 6.43
C LEU A 99 -12.36 10.95 4.92
N THR A 100 -11.48 11.78 4.36
CA THR A 100 -11.35 11.93 2.89
C THR A 100 -10.86 10.63 2.26
N MET A 101 -9.82 10.01 2.82
CA MET A 101 -9.34 8.70 2.32
C MET A 101 -10.43 7.64 2.38
N LYS A 102 -11.09 7.50 3.54
CA LYS A 102 -12.17 6.52 3.73
C LYS A 102 -13.36 6.78 2.81
N GLN A 103 -13.75 8.04 2.63
CA GLN A 103 -14.82 8.42 1.71
C GLN A 103 -14.45 8.06 0.27
N HIS A 104 -13.23 8.35 -0.16
CA HIS A 104 -12.74 8.03 -1.50
C HIS A 104 -12.70 6.52 -1.76
N GLU A 105 -12.20 5.72 -0.80
CA GLU A 105 -12.23 4.26 -0.88
C GLU A 105 -13.65 3.71 -0.97
N TRP A 106 -14.57 4.25 -0.17
CA TRP A 106 -15.98 3.85 -0.22
C TRP A 106 -16.61 4.20 -1.57
N GLU A 107 -16.40 5.41 -2.08
CA GLU A 107 -16.93 5.88 -3.37
C GLU A 107 -16.43 5.06 -4.55
N LYS A 108 -15.17 4.62 -4.53
CA LYS A 108 -14.60 3.74 -5.56
C LYS A 108 -15.43 2.48 -5.81
N HIS A 109 -16.09 1.96 -4.77
CA HIS A 109 -16.85 0.72 -4.83
C HIS A 109 -18.37 0.95 -4.93
N ASN A 110 -18.86 2.07 -4.40
CA ASN A 110 -20.30 2.30 -4.23
C ASN A 110 -20.88 3.39 -5.15
N SER A 111 -20.06 4.29 -5.70
CA SER A 111 -20.54 5.34 -6.59
C SER A 111 -20.49 4.91 -8.04
N ILE A 112 -21.66 4.95 -8.71
CA ILE A 112 -21.79 4.60 -10.13
C ILE A 112 -20.97 5.56 -11.00
N SER A 113 -20.97 6.86 -10.70
CA SER A 113 -20.22 7.85 -11.48
C SER A 113 -18.71 7.61 -11.38
N VAL A 114 -18.23 7.25 -10.20
CA VAL A 114 -16.81 6.92 -9.98
C VAL A 114 -16.45 5.61 -10.69
N ARG A 115 -17.29 4.59 -10.60
CA ARG A 115 -17.11 3.33 -11.34
C ARG A 115 -17.10 3.52 -12.85
N LEU A 116 -18.00 4.34 -13.40
CA LEU A 116 -18.02 4.69 -14.82
C LEU A 116 -16.77 5.46 -15.24
N ASN A 117 -16.31 6.39 -14.40
CA ASN A 117 -15.08 7.13 -14.69
C ASN A 117 -13.85 6.21 -14.69
N TYR A 118 -13.78 5.24 -13.77
CA TYR A 118 -12.71 4.23 -13.75
C TYR A 118 -12.79 3.23 -14.90
N ALA A 119 -14.00 2.91 -15.38
CA ALA A 119 -14.24 1.97 -16.47
C ALA A 119 -14.20 2.63 -17.86
N LYS A 120 -13.95 3.95 -17.96
CA LYS A 120 -14.03 4.69 -19.22
C LYS A 120 -13.10 4.13 -20.29
N ASP A 121 -11.86 3.83 -19.91
CA ASP A 121 -10.88 3.27 -20.84
C ASP A 121 -11.25 1.83 -21.24
N ASP A 122 -11.77 1.03 -20.30
CA ASP A 122 -12.23 -0.34 -20.56
C ASP A 122 -13.44 -0.33 -21.52
N LEU A 123 -14.37 0.62 -21.35
CA LEU A 123 -15.50 0.84 -22.26
C LEU A 123 -15.06 1.27 -23.66
N TRP A 124 -14.06 2.15 -23.75
CA TRP A 124 -13.49 2.56 -25.03
C TRP A 124 -12.79 1.39 -25.74
N ASN A 125 -12.04 0.58 -25.00
CA ASN A 125 -11.39 -0.61 -25.55
C ASN A 125 -12.41 -1.63 -26.05
N PHE A 126 -13.47 -1.89 -25.28
CA PHE A 126 -14.57 -2.76 -25.70
C PHE A 126 -15.25 -2.23 -26.97
N TYR A 127 -15.55 -0.92 -27.04
CA TYR A 127 -16.10 -0.28 -28.22
C TYR A 127 -15.16 -0.45 -29.42
N ASN A 128 -13.87 -0.16 -29.24
CA ASN A 128 -12.86 -0.26 -30.28
C ASN A 128 -12.71 -1.69 -30.80
N ASN A 129 -12.70 -2.69 -29.91
CA ASN A 129 -12.66 -4.10 -30.30
C ASN A 129 -13.91 -4.48 -31.11
N THR A 130 -15.08 -4.03 -30.65
CA THR A 130 -16.37 -4.33 -31.31
C THR A 130 -16.48 -3.74 -32.72
N ILE A 131 -16.08 -2.47 -32.92
CA ILE A 131 -16.14 -1.84 -34.26
C ILE A 131 -15.16 -2.47 -35.25
N HIS A 132 -14.07 -3.07 -34.77
CA HIS A 132 -13.12 -3.82 -35.59
C HIS A 132 -13.52 -5.28 -35.78
N GLY A 133 -14.71 -5.68 -35.32
CA GLY A 133 -15.23 -7.04 -35.48
C GLY A 133 -14.57 -8.08 -34.58
N ILE A 134 -13.80 -7.67 -33.56
CA ILE A 134 -13.21 -8.58 -32.57
C ILE A 134 -14.32 -9.05 -31.64
N VAL A 135 -14.66 -10.33 -31.70
CA VAL A 135 -15.76 -10.96 -30.94
C VAL A 135 -15.32 -12.28 -30.35
N GLY A 136 -16.16 -12.86 -29.47
CA GLY A 136 -15.93 -14.20 -28.93
C GLY A 136 -14.60 -14.32 -28.18
N VAL A 137 -13.90 -15.43 -28.37
CA VAL A 137 -12.67 -15.73 -27.63
C VAL A 137 -11.57 -14.71 -27.90
N ASP A 138 -11.51 -14.11 -29.09
CA ASP A 138 -10.50 -13.09 -29.40
C ASP A 138 -10.75 -11.78 -28.61
N LEU A 139 -12.02 -11.43 -28.33
CA LEU A 139 -12.38 -10.30 -27.47
C LEU A 139 -11.99 -10.57 -26.02
N LEU A 140 -12.34 -11.76 -25.50
CA LEU A 140 -11.93 -12.21 -24.17
C LEU A 140 -10.40 -12.21 -24.03
N THR A 141 -9.70 -12.66 -25.07
CA THR A 141 -8.23 -12.66 -25.13
C THR A 141 -7.67 -11.25 -25.02
N SER A 142 -8.21 -10.30 -25.79
CA SER A 142 -7.78 -8.89 -25.77
C SER A 142 -7.97 -8.26 -24.39
N ASP A 143 -9.13 -8.48 -23.78
CA ASP A 143 -9.44 -7.91 -22.47
C ASP A 143 -8.60 -8.55 -21.35
N LEU A 144 -8.37 -9.87 -21.40
CA LEU A 144 -7.47 -10.55 -20.48
C LEU A 144 -6.02 -10.07 -20.64
N LYS A 145 -5.54 -9.82 -21.86
CA LYS A 145 -4.20 -9.24 -22.09
C LYS A 145 -4.06 -7.89 -21.38
N LEU A 146 -5.06 -7.01 -21.51
CA LEU A 146 -5.05 -5.70 -20.83
C LEU A 146 -5.05 -5.85 -19.32
N VAL A 147 -5.87 -6.74 -18.78
CA VAL A 147 -5.91 -7.02 -17.34
C VAL A 147 -4.57 -7.57 -16.83
N LEU A 148 -3.96 -8.51 -17.55
CA LEU A 148 -2.66 -9.08 -17.18
C LEU A 148 -1.60 -7.98 -17.18
N LEU A 149 -1.45 -7.21 -18.26
CA LEU A 149 -0.46 -6.14 -18.38
C LEU A 149 -0.62 -5.05 -17.31
N LYS A 150 -1.86 -4.65 -17.01
CA LYS A 150 -2.16 -3.63 -15.99
C LYS A 150 -1.77 -4.08 -14.57
N ASN A 151 -1.87 -5.39 -14.29
CA ASN A 151 -1.71 -5.93 -12.95
C ASN A 151 -0.39 -6.69 -12.73
N GLU A 152 0.35 -7.03 -13.78
CA GLU A 152 1.63 -7.76 -13.75
C GLU A 152 2.66 -7.10 -12.84
N ARG A 153 2.89 -5.80 -13.04
CA ARG A 153 3.83 -5.04 -12.21
C ARG A 153 3.41 -5.02 -10.74
N ASN A 154 2.14 -4.73 -10.47
CA ASN A 154 1.62 -4.64 -9.10
C ASN A 154 1.66 -6.00 -8.39
N GLY A 155 1.35 -7.06 -9.11
CA GLY A 155 1.46 -8.42 -8.61
C GLY A 155 2.89 -8.81 -8.29
N LEU A 156 3.82 -8.55 -9.22
CA LEU A 156 5.24 -8.78 -8.99
C LEU A 156 5.74 -8.02 -7.76
N MET A 157 5.41 -6.74 -7.62
CA MET A 157 5.80 -5.93 -6.48
C MET A 157 5.27 -6.49 -5.15
N ALA A 158 4.06 -7.05 -5.13
CA ALA A 158 3.52 -7.71 -3.95
C ALA A 158 4.28 -8.99 -3.56
N VAL A 159 4.71 -9.79 -4.55
CA VAL A 159 5.51 -11.00 -4.33
C VAL A 159 6.92 -10.64 -3.86
N ILE A 160 7.58 -9.73 -4.58
CA ILE A 160 8.93 -9.24 -4.26
C ILE A 160 8.94 -8.60 -2.88
N GLY A 161 7.96 -7.75 -2.56
CA GLY A 161 7.87 -7.09 -1.25
C GLY A 161 7.84 -8.09 -0.10
N LYS A 162 7.03 -9.15 -0.18
CA LYS A 162 7.00 -10.20 0.86
C LYS A 162 8.33 -10.94 0.99
N HIS A 163 8.97 -11.27 -0.14
CA HIS A 163 10.24 -11.97 -0.12
C HIS A 163 11.36 -11.09 0.46
N ILE A 164 11.46 -9.84 0.01
CA ILE A 164 12.44 -8.87 0.49
C ILE A 164 12.27 -8.62 1.99
N VAL A 165 11.03 -8.47 2.48
CA VAL A 165 10.80 -8.27 3.93
C VAL A 165 11.36 -9.45 4.72
N ASN A 166 11.10 -10.69 4.29
CA ASN A 166 11.62 -11.88 4.96
C ASN A 166 13.15 -11.96 4.89
N ASP A 167 13.74 -11.64 3.74
CA ASP A 167 15.19 -11.62 3.57
C ASP A 167 15.84 -10.54 4.44
N LEU A 168 15.30 -9.31 4.42
CA LEU A 168 15.78 -8.20 5.25
C LEU A 168 15.68 -8.52 6.74
N GLN A 169 14.62 -9.19 7.18
CA GLN A 169 14.50 -9.66 8.56
C GLN A 169 15.61 -10.65 8.95
N SER A 170 16.25 -11.32 7.99
CA SER A 170 17.37 -12.22 8.28
C SER A 170 18.70 -11.48 8.41
N GLU A 171 18.82 -10.26 7.87
CA GLU A 171 20.07 -9.52 7.77
C GLU A 171 20.62 -9.03 9.10
N ALA A 172 21.94 -9.12 9.25
CA ALA A 172 22.63 -8.70 10.48
C ALA A 172 22.52 -7.19 10.74
N TRP A 173 22.56 -6.36 9.69
CA TRP A 173 22.48 -4.90 9.82
C TRP A 173 21.08 -4.40 10.18
N VAL A 174 20.03 -5.19 9.94
CA VAL A 174 18.66 -4.89 10.41
C VAL A 174 18.52 -5.16 11.92
N LYS A 175 19.23 -6.18 12.42
CA LYS A 175 19.18 -6.59 13.84
C LYS A 175 20.20 -5.90 14.73
N ASN A 176 21.28 -5.40 14.14
CA ASN A 176 22.43 -4.87 14.87
C ASN A 176 22.83 -3.49 14.33
N SER A 177 22.59 -2.44 15.13
CA SER A 177 22.93 -1.07 14.78
C SER A 177 24.42 -0.85 14.52
N ARG A 178 25.31 -1.61 15.18
CA ARG A 178 26.77 -1.51 14.93
C ARG A 178 27.15 -1.96 13.53
N MET A 179 26.47 -3.00 13.02
CA MET A 179 26.70 -3.46 11.65
C MET A 179 26.22 -2.41 10.64
N LEU A 180 25.07 -1.77 10.87
CA LEU A 180 24.59 -0.69 10.02
C LEU A 180 25.52 0.54 10.04
N MET A 181 26.05 0.90 11.22
CA MET A 181 27.05 1.98 11.32
C MET A 181 28.32 1.63 10.56
N ALA A 182 28.81 0.39 10.63
CA ALA A 182 29.97 -0.04 9.86
C ALA A 182 29.74 0.06 8.34
N TYR A 183 28.53 -0.22 7.84
CA TYR A 183 28.19 0.03 6.43
C TYR A 183 28.18 1.52 6.08
N ALA A 184 27.69 2.37 6.99
CA ALA A 184 27.69 3.82 6.78
C ALA A 184 29.09 4.42 6.78
N ASP A 185 29.97 3.91 7.65
CA ASP A 185 31.39 4.29 7.70
C ASP A 185 32.13 3.81 6.45
N LEU A 186 31.87 2.58 6.00
CA LEU A 186 32.43 2.05 4.76
C LEU A 186 32.07 2.91 3.55
N GLU A 187 30.81 3.36 3.43
CA GLU A 187 30.38 4.25 2.34
C GLU A 187 31.16 5.58 2.34
N LEU A 188 31.45 6.14 3.52
CA LEU A 188 32.24 7.36 3.64
C LEU A 188 33.70 7.13 3.23
N LEU A 189 34.28 5.98 3.61
CA LEU A 189 35.62 5.59 3.16
C LEU A 189 35.66 5.40 1.64
N GLU A 190 34.67 4.72 1.05
CA GLU A 190 34.54 4.57 -0.41
C GLU A 190 34.45 5.93 -1.13
N GLN A 191 33.77 6.92 -0.53
CA GLN A 191 33.70 8.28 -1.07
C GLN A 191 35.06 9.00 -1.02
N ILE A 192 35.84 8.81 0.05
CA ILE A 192 37.21 9.36 0.16
C ILE A 192 38.11 8.73 -0.91
N ASP A 193 38.08 7.41 -1.05
CA ASP A 193 38.88 6.68 -2.04
C ASP A 193 38.50 7.08 -3.47
N ALA A 194 37.22 7.41 -3.71
CA ALA A 194 36.74 7.92 -4.99
C ALA A 194 36.99 9.42 -5.22
N GLY A 195 37.66 10.12 -4.30
CA GLY A 195 37.94 11.56 -4.40
C GLY A 195 36.72 12.47 -4.23
N LYS A 196 35.60 11.95 -3.70
CA LYS A 196 34.32 12.66 -3.51
C LYS A 196 34.25 13.33 -2.14
N ILE A 197 35.24 14.16 -1.82
CA ILE A 197 35.40 14.74 -0.48
C ILE A 197 34.22 15.66 -0.11
N ASP A 198 33.71 16.46 -1.06
CA ASP A 198 32.57 17.35 -0.80
C ASP A 198 31.27 16.58 -0.45
N GLU A 199 31.06 15.44 -1.11
CA GLU A 199 29.90 14.57 -0.85
C GLU A 199 30.04 13.89 0.52
N MET A 200 31.25 13.45 0.87
CA MET A 200 31.57 12.92 2.20
C MET A 200 31.30 13.96 3.30
N ILE A 201 31.81 15.20 3.15
CA ILE A 201 31.57 16.29 4.12
C ILE A 201 30.06 16.59 4.24
N SER A 202 29.34 16.61 3.12
CA SER A 202 27.89 16.80 3.13
C SER A 202 27.15 15.66 3.84
N ASN A 203 27.60 14.42 3.71
CA ASN A 203 26.97 13.26 4.35
C ASN A 203 27.30 13.20 5.86
N VAL A 204 28.51 13.61 6.27
CA VAL A 204 28.90 13.73 7.70
C VAL A 204 28.15 14.85 8.40
N THR A 205 27.91 15.97 7.71
CA THR A 205 27.12 17.10 8.26
C THR A 205 25.63 16.81 8.34
N ASN A 206 25.11 15.86 7.54
CA ASN A 206 23.71 15.44 7.55
C ASN A 206 23.56 13.92 7.70
N LEU A 207 23.86 13.44 8.91
CA LEU A 207 23.92 12.01 9.23
C LEU A 207 22.59 11.27 8.97
N SER A 208 21.43 11.87 9.27
CA SER A 208 20.14 11.20 9.08
C SER A 208 19.87 10.88 7.61
N VAL A 209 20.20 11.83 6.72
CA VAL A 209 20.09 11.64 5.27
C VAL A 209 21.12 10.62 4.77
N HIS A 210 22.34 10.65 5.29
CA HIS A 210 23.37 9.65 4.96
C HIS A 210 22.93 8.23 5.34
N TYR A 211 22.48 8.03 6.58
CA TYR A 211 21.98 6.73 7.03
C TYR A 211 20.83 6.22 6.16
N GLN A 212 19.89 7.09 5.79
CA GLN A 212 18.81 6.71 4.89
C GLN A 212 19.33 6.26 3.52
N LYS A 213 20.29 6.99 2.93
CA LYS A 213 20.90 6.60 1.64
C LYS A 213 21.58 5.23 1.72
N VAL A 214 22.29 4.95 2.79
CA VAL A 214 22.98 3.66 3.01
C VAL A 214 21.95 2.53 3.13
N VAL A 215 20.89 2.72 3.93
CA VAL A 215 19.79 1.76 4.04
C VAL A 215 19.13 1.53 2.69
N ASP A 216 18.82 2.59 1.93
CA ASP A 216 18.21 2.49 0.61
C ASP A 216 19.12 1.75 -0.39
N LYS A 217 20.44 1.98 -0.34
CA LYS A 217 21.45 1.27 -1.16
C LYS A 217 21.45 -0.23 -0.83
N LEU A 218 21.47 -0.60 0.45
CA LEU A 218 21.45 -1.99 0.90
C LEU A 218 20.15 -2.70 0.50
N ILE A 219 18.99 -2.05 0.69
CA ILE A 219 17.69 -2.57 0.26
C ILE A 219 17.69 -2.74 -1.26
N ARG A 220 18.11 -1.73 -2.03
CA ARG A 220 18.16 -1.78 -3.49
C ARG A 220 19.02 -2.95 -4.00
N GLN A 221 20.17 -3.20 -3.39
CA GLN A 221 21.02 -4.34 -3.75
C GLN A 221 20.30 -5.68 -3.54
N LYS A 222 19.51 -5.82 -2.48
CA LYS A 222 18.68 -7.01 -2.24
C LYS A 222 17.55 -7.13 -3.26
N VAL A 223 16.86 -6.03 -3.55
CA VAL A 223 15.83 -5.96 -4.59
C VAL A 223 16.38 -6.46 -5.92
N VAL A 224 17.48 -5.89 -6.39
CA VAL A 224 18.08 -6.24 -7.69
C VAL A 224 18.47 -7.72 -7.75
N LYS A 225 19.01 -8.28 -6.67
CA LYS A 225 19.38 -9.71 -6.60
C LYS A 225 18.18 -10.64 -6.64
N CYS A 226 17.03 -10.24 -6.09
CA CYS A 226 15.86 -11.12 -6.00
C CYS A 226 14.89 -10.98 -7.18
N VAL A 227 14.79 -9.78 -7.80
CA VAL A 227 13.79 -9.47 -8.84
C VAL A 227 13.79 -10.51 -9.95
N LYS A 228 14.94 -10.84 -10.54
CA LYS A 228 15.02 -11.76 -11.68
C LYS A 228 14.48 -13.16 -11.36
N ASN A 229 14.89 -13.71 -10.21
CA ASN A 229 14.48 -15.05 -9.79
C ASN A 229 12.99 -15.06 -9.41
N GLN A 230 12.54 -14.06 -8.65
CA GLN A 230 11.14 -13.96 -8.24
C GLN A 230 10.23 -13.71 -9.44
N TRP A 231 10.68 -12.93 -10.42
CA TRP A 231 9.98 -12.75 -11.68
C TRP A 231 9.81 -14.07 -12.44
N THR A 232 10.88 -14.86 -12.55
CA THR A 232 10.86 -16.14 -13.28
C THR A 232 9.87 -17.11 -12.64
N LEU A 233 9.89 -17.21 -11.30
CA LEU A 233 8.93 -18.02 -10.54
C LEU A 233 7.49 -17.50 -10.71
N TYR A 234 7.29 -16.20 -10.53
CA TYR A 234 5.99 -15.55 -10.64
C TYR A 234 5.37 -15.75 -12.03
N ARG A 235 6.15 -15.54 -13.09
CA ARG A 235 5.73 -15.79 -14.48
C ARG A 235 5.42 -17.27 -14.71
N GLY A 236 6.24 -18.17 -14.20
CA GLY A 236 5.99 -19.62 -14.30
C GLY A 236 4.66 -20.03 -13.65
N LEU A 237 4.33 -19.43 -12.50
CA LEU A 237 3.04 -19.66 -11.83
C LEU A 237 1.86 -19.09 -12.61
N LEU A 238 1.99 -17.88 -13.19
CA LEU A 238 0.97 -17.30 -14.06
C LEU A 238 0.70 -18.17 -15.30
N VAL A 239 1.76 -18.62 -15.97
CA VAL A 239 1.65 -19.53 -17.12
C VAL A 239 0.98 -20.84 -16.71
N SER A 240 1.39 -21.43 -15.58
CA SER A 240 0.76 -22.67 -15.08
C SER A 240 -0.73 -22.50 -14.77
N ALA A 241 -1.11 -21.36 -14.17
CA ALA A 241 -2.50 -21.04 -13.91
C ALA A 241 -3.32 -20.95 -15.20
N LEU A 242 -2.81 -20.23 -16.20
CA LEU A 242 -3.46 -20.09 -17.51
C LEU A 242 -3.61 -21.45 -18.22
N ASN A 243 -2.54 -22.25 -18.29
CA ASN A 243 -2.55 -23.56 -18.95
C ASN A 243 -3.59 -24.48 -18.28
N MET A 244 -3.60 -24.55 -16.96
CA MET A 244 -4.55 -25.38 -16.22
C MET A 244 -6.00 -24.94 -16.44
N THR A 245 -6.25 -23.64 -16.56
CA THR A 245 -7.58 -23.12 -16.89
C THR A 245 -8.02 -23.53 -18.28
N VAL A 246 -7.15 -23.38 -19.28
CA VAL A 246 -7.46 -23.72 -20.68
C VAL A 246 -7.73 -25.22 -20.82
N ILE A 247 -6.90 -26.08 -20.22
CA ILE A 247 -7.09 -27.54 -20.23
C ILE A 247 -8.47 -27.91 -19.65
N LYS A 248 -8.82 -27.35 -18.48
CA LYS A 248 -10.11 -27.62 -17.84
C LYS A 248 -11.28 -27.12 -18.70
N THR A 249 -11.13 -25.95 -19.32
CA THR A 249 -12.16 -25.35 -20.19
C THR A 249 -12.35 -26.11 -21.49
N GLN A 250 -11.29 -26.68 -22.07
CA GLN A 250 -11.40 -27.57 -23.24
C GLN A 250 -12.13 -28.87 -22.90
N SER A 251 -11.93 -29.39 -21.69
CA SER A 251 -12.65 -30.57 -21.19
C SER A 251 -14.10 -30.27 -20.78
N TYR A 252 -14.50 -29.00 -20.75
CA TYR A 252 -15.86 -28.59 -20.40
C TYR A 252 -16.83 -29.04 -21.49
N LYS A 253 -17.65 -30.03 -21.13
CA LYS A 253 -18.84 -30.41 -21.89
C LYS A 253 -19.98 -29.54 -21.40
N ASN A 254 -20.52 -28.72 -22.30
CA ASN A 254 -21.74 -27.97 -22.02
C ASN A 254 -22.81 -28.99 -21.57
N PRO A 255 -23.41 -28.88 -20.37
CA PRO A 255 -24.51 -29.74 -20.00
C PRO A 255 -25.68 -29.42 -20.94
N ILE A 256 -25.80 -30.21 -22.01
CA ILE A 256 -26.88 -30.05 -22.99
C ILE A 256 -28.20 -30.20 -22.25
N CYS A 257 -29.04 -29.17 -22.42
CA CYS A 257 -30.44 -29.10 -22.05
C CYS A 257 -31.18 -30.41 -22.32
N SER A 258 -31.48 -31.16 -21.26
CA SER A 258 -32.55 -32.16 -21.25
C SER A 258 -33.56 -31.81 -20.15
N ALA A 259 -33.93 -30.53 -20.05
CA ALA A 259 -34.95 -30.08 -19.12
C ALA A 259 -35.80 -28.99 -19.79
N ASP A 260 -37.12 -29.14 -19.63
CA ASP A 260 -38.18 -28.29 -20.12
C ASP A 260 -37.85 -26.80 -20.13
N GLU A 261 -38.34 -26.11 -21.16
CA GLU A 261 -38.18 -24.67 -21.48
C GLU A 261 -38.58 -23.68 -20.37
N ARG A 262 -39.00 -24.16 -19.19
CA ARG A 262 -39.47 -23.34 -18.07
C ARG A 262 -38.40 -22.98 -17.03
N ASP A 263 -37.19 -23.52 -17.13
CA ASP A 263 -36.11 -23.25 -16.16
C ASP A 263 -34.80 -22.76 -16.81
N GLN A 264 -34.90 -22.02 -17.93
CA GLN A 264 -33.78 -21.36 -18.62
C GLN A 264 -33.02 -20.35 -17.74
N SER A 265 -33.53 -19.99 -16.56
CA SER A 265 -32.79 -19.13 -15.61
C SER A 265 -31.61 -19.84 -14.92
N LYS A 266 -31.52 -21.18 -15.01
CA LYS A 266 -30.51 -22.01 -14.33
C LYS A 266 -29.63 -22.85 -15.26
N ILE A 267 -29.89 -22.88 -16.57
CA ILE A 267 -29.20 -23.73 -17.54
C ILE A 267 -28.37 -22.87 -18.47
N SER A 268 -27.08 -22.77 -18.15
CA SER A 268 -25.92 -22.32 -18.96
C SER A 268 -25.05 -21.34 -18.17
N GLN A 269 -24.29 -21.84 -17.20
CA GLN A 269 -23.03 -21.16 -16.92
C GLN A 269 -22.14 -21.45 -18.12
N GLY A 270 -22.11 -20.52 -19.08
CA GLY A 270 -21.35 -20.62 -20.31
C GLY A 270 -19.91 -21.08 -20.11
N ARG A 271 -19.32 -21.71 -21.13
CA ARG A 271 -17.90 -22.12 -21.14
C ARG A 271 -16.96 -20.98 -20.72
N THR A 272 -17.33 -19.74 -21.04
CA THR A 272 -16.61 -18.52 -20.64
C THR A 272 -16.69 -18.22 -19.16
N LYS A 273 -17.88 -18.34 -18.56
CA LYS A 273 -18.05 -18.17 -17.12
C LYS A 273 -17.24 -19.23 -16.38
N PHE A 274 -17.29 -20.48 -16.85
CA PHE A 274 -16.46 -21.57 -16.32
C PHE A 274 -14.96 -21.25 -16.44
N PHE A 275 -14.50 -20.77 -17.59
CA PHE A 275 -13.10 -20.34 -17.78
C PHE A 275 -12.68 -19.28 -16.74
N LEU A 276 -13.48 -18.24 -16.55
CA LEU A 276 -13.16 -17.13 -15.65
C LEU A 276 -13.14 -17.58 -14.18
N GLU A 277 -14.10 -18.42 -13.77
CA GLU A 277 -14.13 -18.99 -12.42
C GLU A 277 -12.94 -19.92 -12.16
N GLU A 278 -12.58 -20.75 -13.14
CA GLU A 278 -11.45 -21.65 -13.02
C GLU A 278 -10.10 -20.90 -13.07
N LEU A 279 -10.00 -19.83 -13.86
CA LEU A 279 -8.86 -18.91 -13.83
C LEU A 279 -8.70 -18.29 -12.46
N LYS A 280 -9.78 -17.75 -11.89
CA LYS A 280 -9.78 -17.17 -10.55
C LYS A 280 -9.32 -18.20 -9.51
N LYS A 281 -9.83 -19.42 -9.59
CA LYS A 281 -9.46 -20.52 -8.69
C LYS A 281 -7.98 -20.87 -8.83
N ASN A 282 -7.49 -21.14 -10.05
CA ASN A 282 -6.09 -21.48 -10.27
C ASN A 282 -5.17 -20.34 -9.82
N LEU A 283 -5.49 -19.07 -10.10
CA LEU A 283 -4.72 -17.92 -9.63
C LEU A 283 -4.58 -17.92 -8.09
N ASN A 284 -5.66 -18.23 -7.38
CA ASN A 284 -5.65 -18.34 -5.91
C ASN A 284 -4.88 -19.58 -5.42
N ASP A 285 -5.05 -20.73 -6.07
CA ASP A 285 -4.38 -22.00 -5.72
C ASP A 285 -2.85 -21.87 -5.86
N TYR A 286 -2.38 -21.17 -6.90
CA TYR A 286 -0.98 -20.83 -7.08
C TYR A 286 -0.50 -19.67 -6.19
N LYS A 287 -1.34 -19.19 -5.26
CA LYS A 287 -1.05 -18.10 -4.32
C LYS A 287 -0.58 -16.81 -5.00
N LEU A 288 -1.08 -16.56 -6.21
CA LEU A 288 -0.80 -15.30 -6.90
C LEU A 288 -1.52 -14.14 -6.17
N PRO A 289 -1.02 -12.91 -6.29
CA PRO A 289 -1.62 -11.75 -5.63
C PRO A 289 -3.10 -11.58 -5.98
N VAL A 290 -3.91 -11.30 -4.96
CA VAL A 290 -5.38 -11.13 -5.06
C VAL A 290 -5.79 -10.11 -6.12
N VAL A 291 -4.91 -9.15 -6.43
CA VAL A 291 -5.07 -8.16 -7.51
C VAL A 291 -5.49 -8.82 -8.84
N PHE A 292 -4.98 -10.02 -9.16
CA PHE A 292 -5.38 -10.74 -10.37
C PHE A 292 -6.76 -11.37 -10.28
N SER A 293 -7.05 -12.05 -9.17
CA SER A 293 -8.34 -12.72 -8.98
C SER A 293 -9.49 -11.71 -8.81
N ASP A 294 -9.22 -10.50 -8.35
CA ASP A 294 -10.16 -9.38 -8.34
C ASP A 294 -10.33 -8.74 -9.72
N ALA A 295 -9.24 -8.58 -10.47
CA ALA A 295 -9.33 -8.01 -11.82
C ALA A 295 -10.04 -8.93 -12.82
N VAL A 296 -10.02 -10.25 -12.63
CA VAL A 296 -10.79 -11.20 -13.45
C VAL A 296 -12.31 -11.11 -13.16
N GLN A 297 -12.74 -10.56 -12.02
CA GLN A 297 -14.17 -10.43 -11.69
C GLN A 297 -14.88 -9.28 -12.41
N THR A 298 -14.16 -8.40 -13.10
CA THR A 298 -14.77 -7.24 -13.77
C THR A 298 -15.51 -7.59 -15.07
N PHE A 299 -15.35 -8.82 -15.57
CA PHE A 299 -16.03 -9.31 -16.75
C PHE A 299 -17.48 -9.72 -16.41
N SER A 300 -18.45 -8.87 -16.77
CA SER A 300 -19.88 -9.19 -16.62
C SER A 300 -20.35 -10.18 -17.68
N SER A 301 -21.14 -11.18 -17.25
CA SER A 301 -21.84 -12.13 -18.12
C SER A 301 -22.75 -11.39 -19.11
N GLY A 302 -22.58 -11.63 -20.41
CA GLY A 302 -23.31 -10.97 -21.50
C GLY A 302 -22.40 -10.56 -22.65
N SER A 303 -21.22 -10.00 -22.35
CA SER A 303 -20.29 -9.51 -23.39
C SER A 303 -19.58 -10.62 -24.15
N TYR A 304 -19.60 -11.84 -23.62
CA TYR A 304 -18.83 -12.98 -24.11
C TYR A 304 -19.70 -14.19 -24.43
N ASP A 305 -21.02 -14.02 -24.56
CA ASP A 305 -21.94 -15.14 -24.80
C ASP A 305 -21.60 -15.89 -26.10
N ARG A 306 -21.00 -15.19 -27.08
CA ARG A 306 -20.51 -15.78 -28.34
C ARG A 306 -19.30 -16.70 -28.18
N CYS A 307 -18.55 -16.61 -27.07
CA CYS A 307 -17.42 -17.48 -26.79
C CYS A 307 -17.84 -18.93 -26.50
N ASP A 308 -19.09 -19.13 -26.04
CA ASP A 308 -19.54 -20.44 -25.57
C ASP A 308 -19.72 -21.45 -26.71
N ASP A 309 -19.94 -20.94 -27.93
CA ASP A 309 -20.07 -21.72 -29.17
C ASP A 309 -18.73 -21.90 -29.92
N GLU A 310 -17.65 -21.27 -29.45
CA GLU A 310 -16.35 -21.32 -30.11
C GLU A 310 -15.64 -22.67 -29.92
N PRO A 311 -14.93 -23.17 -30.95
CA PRO A 311 -14.29 -24.48 -30.92
C PRO A 311 -13.06 -24.48 -29.99
N ALA A 312 -12.65 -25.68 -29.54
CA ALA A 312 -11.61 -25.85 -28.52
C ALA A 312 -10.25 -25.27 -28.95
N GLU A 313 -9.99 -25.22 -30.25
CA GLU A 313 -8.81 -24.65 -30.88
C GLU A 313 -8.67 -23.14 -30.59
N MET A 314 -9.79 -22.42 -30.50
CA MET A 314 -9.77 -20.97 -30.19
C MET A 314 -9.31 -20.72 -28.76
N TRP A 315 -9.67 -21.59 -27.82
CA TRP A 315 -9.19 -21.52 -26.43
C TRP A 315 -7.69 -21.83 -26.32
N LYS A 316 -7.17 -22.72 -27.17
CA LYS A 316 -5.73 -22.99 -27.26
C LYS A 316 -4.98 -21.81 -27.87
N LYS A 317 -5.55 -21.19 -28.91
CA LYS A 317 -4.99 -19.97 -29.50
C LYS A 317 -4.90 -18.85 -28.45
N MET A 318 -5.96 -18.66 -27.67
CA MET A 318 -5.97 -17.70 -26.54
C MET A 318 -4.84 -17.97 -25.54
N GLU A 319 -4.59 -19.23 -25.16
CA GLU A 319 -3.49 -19.61 -24.27
C GLU A 319 -2.14 -19.11 -24.82
N VAL A 320 -1.82 -19.46 -26.07
CA VAL A 320 -0.57 -19.07 -26.73
C VAL A 320 -0.45 -17.55 -26.78
N ASP A 321 -1.54 -16.88 -27.15
CA ASP A 321 -1.62 -15.43 -27.24
C ASP A 321 -1.40 -14.74 -25.89
N LEU A 322 -2.01 -15.22 -24.81
CA LEU A 322 -1.84 -14.65 -23.48
C LEU A 322 -0.41 -14.85 -22.98
N ILE A 323 0.18 -16.04 -23.17
CA ILE A 323 1.54 -16.35 -22.73
C ILE A 323 2.58 -15.53 -23.50
N ALA A 324 2.39 -15.34 -24.81
CA ALA A 324 3.29 -14.57 -25.65
C ALA A 324 3.34 -13.08 -25.27
N ASN A 325 2.27 -12.57 -24.64
CA ASN A 325 2.18 -11.17 -24.20
C ASN A 325 2.62 -10.94 -22.75
N LEU A 326 2.97 -11.99 -22.00
CA LEU A 326 3.60 -11.83 -20.68
C LEU A 326 5.05 -11.35 -20.85
N THR A 327 5.44 -10.36 -20.05
CA THR A 327 6.76 -9.74 -20.18
C THR A 327 7.87 -10.82 -20.04
N PRO A 328 8.92 -10.81 -20.89
CA PRO A 328 10.04 -11.74 -20.72
C PRO A 328 10.88 -11.38 -19.49
N ALA A 329 11.59 -12.36 -18.94
CA ALA A 329 12.39 -12.23 -17.72
C ALA A 329 13.68 -11.41 -17.84
N GLU A 330 13.94 -10.84 -19.01
CA GLU A 330 15.25 -10.29 -19.37
C GLU A 330 15.37 -8.76 -19.23
N ASN A 331 14.31 -8.06 -18.82
CA ASN A 331 14.31 -6.61 -18.62
C ASN A 331 14.30 -6.20 -17.15
#